data_AF-A0A2V8GB58-F1
#
_entry.id   AF-A0A2V8GB58-F1
#
_cell.length_a   1.000
_cell.length_b   1.000
_cell.length_c   1.000
_cell.angle_alpha   90.00
_cell.angle_beta   90.00
_cell.angle_gamma   90.00
#
_symmetry.space_group_name_H-M   'P 1'
#
loop_
_entity.id
_entity.type
_entity.pdbx_description
1 polymer ?
#
loop_
_entity_poly.entity_id
_entity_poly.type
_entity_poly.pdbx_seq_one_letter_code
_entity_poly.pdbx_strand_id
1 'polypeptide(L)'
;QHMLHPVCDFAKHVMQVALAGTGIWLSDGATNIMPVGPHRGTTPTGAQRDENRRVVYRAWRLQAEHVRHSLVTGFYQGWDLHPAQLPARYATVYAFFLDGLDAASDRLRNFVQKAAQATLAGEVFDDAATGQGLLNYFLRAMNCGAMTESEAVEMSGLTLEELRGRSFARILKARS
;
A
#
# COMPACT_ATOMS: atom_id res chain seq x y z
N GLN A 1 -13.43 21.01 1.58
CA GLN A 1 -13.43 19.66 0.97
C GLN A 1 -12.27 18.86 1.58
N HIS A 2 -12.47 17.59 1.95
CA HIS A 2 -11.41 16.71 2.48
C HIS A 2 -11.27 15.45 1.61
N MET A 3 -10.13 14.75 1.72
CA MET A 3 -9.81 13.61 0.84
C MET A 3 -10.76 12.41 1.02
N LEU A 4 -11.35 12.27 2.21
CA LEU A 4 -12.30 11.20 2.56
C LEU A 4 -13.76 11.47 2.11
N HIS A 5 -14.00 12.50 1.29
CA HIS A 5 -15.37 12.84 0.92
C HIS A 5 -15.90 11.83 -0.11
N PRO A 6 -17.12 11.28 0.01
CA PRO A 6 -17.61 10.22 -0.89
C PRO A 6 -17.58 10.58 -2.38
N VAL A 7 -17.79 11.85 -2.72
CA VAL A 7 -17.67 12.33 -4.13
C VAL A 7 -16.22 12.26 -4.64
N CYS A 8 -15.23 12.46 -3.77
CA CYS A 8 -13.83 12.24 -4.14
C CYS A 8 -13.58 10.75 -4.41
N ASP A 9 -14.13 9.86 -3.57
CA ASP A 9 -14.00 8.41 -3.77
C ASP A 9 -14.69 7.96 -5.07
N PHE A 10 -15.88 8.50 -5.36
CA PHE A 10 -16.55 8.25 -6.64
C PHE A 10 -15.68 8.64 -7.83
N ALA A 11 -15.11 9.85 -7.82
CA ALA A 11 -14.21 10.29 -8.90
C ALA A 11 -12.99 9.37 -9.04
N LYS A 12 -12.38 8.96 -7.93
CA LYS A 12 -11.24 8.04 -7.89
C LYS A 12 -11.60 6.66 -8.47
N HIS A 13 -12.75 6.10 -8.11
CA HIS A 13 -13.21 4.83 -8.65
C HIS A 13 -13.49 4.92 -10.15
N VAL A 14 -14.10 6.02 -10.63
CA VAL A 14 -14.29 6.26 -12.07
C VAL A 14 -12.95 6.28 -12.79
N MET A 15 -11.93 6.95 -12.23
CA MET A 15 -10.58 6.95 -12.80
C MET A 15 -9.97 5.54 -12.87
N GLN A 16 -10.10 4.74 -11.80
CA GLN A 16 -9.60 3.36 -11.78
C GLN A 16 -10.24 2.51 -12.85
N VAL A 17 -11.57 2.55 -12.99
CA VAL A 17 -12.29 1.76 -14.00
C VAL A 17 -11.95 2.22 -15.42
N ALA A 18 -11.94 3.54 -15.66
CA ALA A 18 -11.67 4.10 -16.99
C ALA A 18 -10.24 3.84 -17.48
N LEU A 19 -9.27 3.71 -16.56
CA LEU A 19 -7.85 3.59 -16.88
C LEU A 19 -7.29 2.18 -16.60
N ALA A 20 -8.11 1.26 -16.07
CA ALA A 20 -7.72 -0.13 -15.86
C ALA A 20 -7.23 -0.77 -17.18
N GLY A 21 -6.13 -1.52 -17.12
CA GLY A 21 -5.56 -2.21 -18.28
C GLY A 21 -4.80 -1.32 -19.28
N THR A 22 -4.81 0.00 -19.11
CA THR A 22 -4.09 0.94 -20.02
C THR A 22 -2.59 1.06 -19.72
N GLY A 23 -2.15 0.58 -18.56
CA GLY A 23 -0.78 0.78 -18.06
C GLY A 23 -0.55 2.16 -17.42
N ILE A 24 -1.56 3.04 -17.38
CA ILE A 24 -1.47 4.33 -16.72
C ILE A 24 -1.52 4.15 -15.20
N TRP A 25 -0.60 4.82 -14.51
CA TRP A 25 -0.51 4.81 -13.05
C TRP A 25 -1.30 5.98 -12.46
N LEU A 26 -2.07 5.71 -11.42
CA LEU A 26 -2.87 6.72 -10.72
C LEU A 26 -2.17 7.18 -9.45
N SER A 27 -2.26 8.48 -9.19
CA SER A 27 -1.76 9.11 -7.96
C SER A 27 -2.89 9.88 -7.31
N ASP A 28 -3.05 9.72 -6.00
CA ASP A 28 -4.00 10.50 -5.22
C ASP A 28 -3.46 11.92 -4.93
N GLY A 29 -4.36 12.80 -4.53
CA GLY A 29 -4.06 14.17 -4.11
C GLY A 29 -3.32 14.24 -2.77
N ALA A 30 -3.11 15.46 -2.32
CA ALA A 30 -2.37 15.76 -1.10
C ALA A 30 -3.26 16.21 0.06
N THR A 31 -2.82 15.94 1.28
CA THR A 31 -3.40 16.55 2.48
C THR A 31 -3.00 18.01 2.55
N ASN A 32 -3.98 18.91 2.52
CA ASN A 32 -3.74 20.37 2.50
C ASN A 32 -3.43 20.98 3.88
N ILE A 33 -3.56 20.20 4.97
CA ILE A 33 -3.17 20.62 6.31
C ILE A 33 -1.68 20.30 6.51
N MET A 34 -0.86 21.34 6.55
CA MET A 34 0.59 21.21 6.69
C MET A 34 1.00 21.03 8.15
N PRO A 35 1.94 20.12 8.47
CA PRO A 35 2.47 19.91 9.81
C PRO A 35 3.51 20.97 10.16
N VAL A 36 3.07 22.22 10.32
CA VAL A 36 3.94 23.33 10.71
C VAL A 36 3.35 24.10 11.88
N GLY A 37 4.13 24.22 12.95
CA GLY A 37 3.73 24.95 14.15
C GLY A 37 3.56 26.46 13.91
N PRO A 38 2.65 27.13 14.66
CA PRO A 38 2.40 28.56 14.53
C PRO A 38 3.56 29.44 15.04
N HIS A 39 4.35 28.96 16.00
CA HIS A 39 5.42 29.75 16.61
C HIS A 39 6.77 29.46 15.93
N ARG A 40 7.33 30.44 15.21
CA ARG A 40 8.61 30.35 14.47
C ARG A 40 9.53 31.53 14.82
N GLY A 41 10.85 31.36 14.65
CA GLY A 41 11.81 32.46 14.56
C GLY A 41 12.46 32.95 15.86
N THR A 42 12.05 32.47 17.03
CA THR A 42 12.72 32.71 18.33
C THR A 42 12.75 31.41 19.12
N THR A 43 13.57 31.31 20.19
CA THR A 43 13.52 30.16 21.10
C THR A 43 12.12 30.11 21.73
N PRO A 44 11.26 29.15 21.34
CA PRO A 44 9.87 29.14 21.78
C PRO A 44 9.81 28.84 23.28
N THR A 45 8.88 29.48 23.99
CA THR A 45 8.57 29.12 25.38
C THR A 45 8.08 27.67 25.50
N GLY A 46 8.01 27.13 26.71
CA GLY A 46 7.47 25.78 26.94
C GLY A 46 6.06 25.60 26.34
N ALA A 47 5.16 26.55 26.62
CA ALA A 47 3.80 26.54 26.09
C ALA A 47 3.75 26.59 24.55
N GLN A 48 4.60 27.39 23.91
CA GLN A 48 4.69 27.47 22.45
C GLN A 48 5.24 26.18 21.82
N ARG A 49 6.18 25.50 22.48
CA ARG A 49 6.65 24.17 22.04
C ARG A 49 5.53 23.14 22.09
N ASP A 50 4.73 23.15 23.16
CA ASP A 50 3.60 22.24 23.30
C ASP A 50 2.51 22.52 22.26
N GLU A 51 2.25 23.79 21.95
CA GLU A 51 1.34 24.16 20.87
C GLU A 51 1.85 23.70 19.49
N ASN A 52 3.12 23.98 19.17
CA ASN A 52 3.74 23.51 17.93
C ASN A 52 3.63 21.99 17.79
N ARG A 53 3.92 21.23 18.87
CA ARG A 53 3.81 19.76 18.89
C ARG A 53 2.39 19.29 18.61
N ARG A 54 1.39 19.90 19.25
CA ARG A 54 -0.03 19.56 19.02
C ARG A 54 -0.45 19.78 17.56
N VAL A 55 -0.06 20.90 16.97
CA VAL A 55 -0.38 21.22 15.57
C VAL A 55 0.24 20.22 14.60
N VAL A 56 1.54 19.92 14.78
CA VAL A 56 2.27 18.95 13.97
C VAL A 56 1.64 17.56 14.07
N TYR A 57 1.37 17.07 15.29
CA TYR A 57 0.81 15.73 15.48
C TYR A 57 -0.62 15.60 14.96
N ARG A 58 -1.44 16.65 15.11
CA ARG A 58 -2.78 16.68 14.51
C ARG A 58 -2.71 16.59 12.99
N ALA A 59 -1.81 17.33 12.35
CA ALA A 59 -1.62 17.30 10.91
C ALA A 59 -1.10 15.94 10.43
N TRP A 60 -0.13 15.34 11.14
CA TRP A 60 0.36 13.99 10.85
C TRP A 60 -0.73 12.92 10.97
N ARG A 61 -1.57 12.99 12.00
CA ARG A 61 -2.69 12.04 12.17
C ARG A 61 -3.66 12.12 11.00
N LEU A 62 -4.07 13.33 10.62
CA LEU A 62 -4.97 13.53 9.49
C LEU A 62 -4.34 13.04 8.18
N GLN A 63 -3.05 13.31 7.96
CA GLN A 63 -2.35 12.82 6.79
C GLN A 63 -2.26 11.29 6.77
N ALA A 64 -1.97 10.65 7.91
CA ALA A 64 -1.94 9.21 8.03
C ALA A 64 -3.30 8.58 7.70
N GLU A 65 -4.40 9.17 8.18
CA GLU A 65 -5.77 8.74 7.84
C GLU A 65 -6.03 8.83 6.33
N HIS A 66 -5.65 9.95 5.69
CA HIS A 66 -5.79 10.12 4.24
C HIS A 66 -4.95 9.12 3.45
N VAL A 67 -3.66 8.96 3.79
CA VAL A 67 -2.76 8.01 3.11
C VAL A 67 -3.27 6.58 3.27
N ARG A 68 -3.73 6.20 4.47
CA ARG A 68 -4.29 4.87 4.71
C ARG A 68 -5.55 4.63 3.89
N HIS A 69 -6.44 5.61 3.78
CA HIS A 69 -7.62 5.54 2.92
C HIS A 69 -7.25 5.37 1.44
N SER A 70 -6.28 6.13 0.93
CA SER A 70 -5.76 5.95 -0.43
C SER A 70 -5.27 4.52 -0.67
N LEU A 71 -4.48 3.97 0.25
CA LEU A 71 -3.94 2.61 0.14
C LEU A 71 -5.05 1.54 0.13
N VAL A 72 -6.03 1.66 1.03
CA VAL A 72 -7.19 0.74 1.12
C VAL A 72 -8.05 0.80 -0.15
N THR A 73 -8.19 1.98 -0.76
CA THR A 73 -8.95 2.18 -2.00
C THR A 73 -8.12 1.92 -3.27
N GLY A 74 -6.88 1.42 -3.15
CA GLY A 74 -6.06 1.00 -4.28
C GLY A 74 -5.23 2.11 -4.94
N PHE A 75 -5.08 3.26 -4.30
CA PHE A 75 -4.15 4.33 -4.69
C PHE A 75 -2.86 4.23 -3.88
N TYR A 76 -1.82 3.68 -4.50
CA TYR A 76 -0.51 3.45 -3.88
C TYR A 76 0.50 4.59 -4.09
N GLN A 77 0.10 5.63 -4.82
CA GLN A 77 0.88 6.84 -5.07
C GLN A 77 0.08 8.06 -4.62
N GLY A 78 0.77 9.10 -4.17
CA GLY A 78 0.13 10.36 -3.76
C GLY A 78 1.16 11.45 -3.50
N TRP A 79 0.72 12.71 -3.45
CA TRP A 79 1.62 13.86 -3.35
C TRP A 79 1.64 14.44 -1.93
N ASP A 80 2.77 15.05 -1.56
CA ASP A 80 2.92 15.84 -0.34
C ASP A 80 3.22 17.29 -0.72
N LEU A 81 2.67 18.22 0.05
CA LEU A 81 2.84 19.67 -0.15
C LEU A 81 3.99 20.24 0.68
N HIS A 82 4.48 19.50 1.68
CA HIS A 82 5.50 19.97 2.61
C HIS A 82 6.43 18.82 3.07
N PRO A 83 7.76 19.00 3.15
CA PRO A 83 8.68 17.92 3.54
C PRO A 83 8.38 17.26 4.90
N ALA A 84 7.87 18.04 5.86
CA ALA A 84 7.46 17.51 7.15
C ALA A 84 6.23 16.56 7.09
N GLN A 85 5.64 16.33 5.92
CA GLN A 85 4.63 15.29 5.68
C GLN A 85 5.25 13.91 5.41
N LEU A 86 6.52 13.85 4.99
CA LEU A 86 7.20 12.59 4.66
C LEU A 86 7.24 11.58 5.83
N PRO A 87 7.51 11.98 7.09
CA PRO A 87 7.55 11.02 8.20
C PRO A 87 6.20 10.31 8.40
N ALA A 88 5.09 11.05 8.34
CA ALA A 88 3.75 10.48 8.50
C ALA A 88 3.39 9.56 7.33
N ARG A 89 3.71 9.94 6.08
CA ARG A 89 3.51 9.08 4.90
C ARG A 89 4.30 7.78 5.03
N TYR A 90 5.60 7.88 5.31
CA TYR A 90 6.49 6.73 5.43
C TYR A 90 5.99 5.75 6.48
N ALA A 91 5.72 6.23 7.70
CA ALA A 91 5.20 5.40 8.78
C ALA A 91 3.86 4.73 8.42
N THR A 92 2.96 5.46 7.74
CA THR A 92 1.64 4.93 7.36
C THR A 92 1.73 3.85 6.28
N VAL A 93 2.59 4.04 5.27
CA VAL A 93 2.80 3.05 4.19
C VAL A 93 3.38 1.76 4.76
N TYR A 94 4.39 1.87 5.64
CA TYR A 94 4.96 0.70 6.32
C TYR A 94 3.93 -0.01 7.19
N ALA A 95 3.23 0.74 8.05
CA ALA A 95 2.20 0.17 8.90
C ALA A 95 1.10 -0.54 8.08
N PHE A 96 0.67 0.03 6.95
CA PHE A 96 -0.32 -0.62 6.09
C PHE A 96 0.12 -2.00 5.59
N PHE A 97 1.37 -2.13 5.13
CA PHE A 97 1.87 -3.42 4.63
C PHE A 97 2.17 -4.41 5.74
N LEU A 98 2.69 -3.94 6.88
CA LEU A 98 2.97 -4.78 8.04
C LEU A 98 1.67 -5.28 8.69
N ASP A 99 0.67 -4.41 8.88
CA ASP A 99 -0.62 -4.76 9.50
C ASP A 99 -1.38 -5.83 8.69
N GLY A 100 -1.26 -5.82 7.36
CA GLY A 100 -1.95 -6.77 6.48
C GLY A 100 -1.15 -8.02 6.14
N LEU A 101 0.10 -8.13 6.60
CA LEU A 101 1.07 -9.11 6.10
C LEU A 101 0.64 -10.55 6.40
N ASP A 102 0.27 -10.85 7.64
CA ASP A 102 -0.13 -12.20 8.05
C ASP A 102 -1.33 -12.70 7.23
N ALA A 103 -2.38 -11.88 7.15
CA ALA A 103 -3.59 -12.21 6.40
C ALA A 103 -3.33 -12.36 4.89
N ALA A 104 -2.47 -11.52 4.31
CA ALA A 104 -2.07 -11.64 2.90
C ALA A 104 -1.25 -12.92 2.65
N SER A 105 -0.41 -13.31 3.60
CA SER A 105 0.43 -14.50 3.57
C SER A 105 -0.39 -15.77 3.61
N ASP A 106 -1.32 -15.88 4.56
CA ASP A 106 -2.25 -17.00 4.62
C ASP A 106 -3.04 -17.16 3.33
N ARG A 107 -3.56 -16.05 2.79
CA ARG A 107 -4.30 -16.06 1.52
C ARG A 107 -3.43 -16.55 0.37
N LEU A 108 -2.22 -16.02 0.20
CA LEU A 108 -1.34 -16.41 -0.89
C LEU A 108 -0.90 -17.87 -0.79
N ARG A 109 -0.49 -18.34 0.40
CA ARG A 109 -0.12 -19.75 0.61
C ARG A 109 -1.26 -20.70 0.29
N ASN A 110 -2.45 -20.44 0.83
CA ASN A 110 -3.64 -21.25 0.57
C ASN A 110 -3.99 -21.26 -0.92
N PHE A 111 -3.83 -20.12 -1.59
CA PHE A 111 -4.10 -20.00 -3.01
C PHE A 111 -3.12 -20.81 -3.86
N VAL A 112 -1.82 -20.73 -3.55
CA VAL A 112 -0.75 -21.51 -4.20
C VAL A 112 -0.97 -23.01 -4.00
N GLN A 113 -1.34 -23.44 -2.79
CA GLN A 113 -1.63 -24.84 -2.49
C GLN A 113 -2.82 -25.36 -3.29
N LYS A 114 -3.93 -24.60 -3.36
CA LYS A 114 -5.11 -24.97 -4.16
C LYS A 114 -4.77 -25.07 -5.64
N ALA A 115 -3.98 -24.13 -6.16
CA ALA A 115 -3.56 -24.15 -7.55
C ALA A 115 -2.72 -25.40 -7.86
N ALA A 116 -1.77 -25.76 -6.99
CA ALA A 116 -0.99 -26.98 -7.14
C ALA A 116 -1.85 -28.25 -7.10
N GLN A 117 -2.87 -28.30 -6.23
CA GLN A 117 -3.79 -29.43 -6.15
C GLN A 117 -4.63 -29.60 -7.43
N ALA A 118 -5.16 -28.50 -7.99
CA ALA A 118 -5.91 -28.53 -9.24
C ALA A 118 -5.05 -29.06 -10.39
N THR A 119 -3.81 -28.55 -10.52
CA THR A 119 -2.85 -29.03 -11.51
C THR A 119 -2.56 -30.53 -11.37
N LEU A 120 -2.35 -31.03 -10.15
CA LEU A 120 -2.11 -32.47 -9.89
C LEU A 120 -3.32 -33.35 -10.23
N ALA A 121 -4.53 -32.82 -10.09
CA ALA A 121 -5.76 -33.51 -10.48
C ALA A 121 -6.03 -33.46 -12.00
N GLY A 122 -5.15 -32.81 -12.78
CA GLY A 122 -5.34 -32.58 -14.22
C GLY A 122 -6.39 -31.52 -14.54
N GLU A 123 -6.79 -30.73 -13.55
CA GLU A 123 -7.73 -29.61 -13.71
C GLU A 123 -6.99 -28.31 -14.02
N VAL A 124 -7.62 -27.43 -14.82
CA VAL A 124 -7.06 -26.10 -15.12
C VAL A 124 -7.43 -25.13 -14.02
N PHE A 125 -6.44 -24.50 -13.40
CA PHE A 125 -6.66 -23.42 -12.44
C PHE A 125 -6.84 -22.07 -13.15
N ASP A 126 -8.07 -21.54 -13.20
CA ASP A 126 -8.43 -20.37 -14.01
C ASP A 126 -8.33 -19.01 -13.28
N ASP A 127 -8.06 -18.99 -11.98
CA ASP A 127 -8.09 -17.76 -11.17
C ASP A 127 -6.72 -17.04 -11.07
N ALA A 128 -5.99 -16.95 -12.18
CA ALA A 128 -4.67 -16.31 -12.19
C ALA A 128 -4.73 -14.81 -11.78
N ALA A 129 -5.87 -14.15 -12.00
CA ALA A 129 -6.09 -12.74 -11.66
C ALA A 129 -6.07 -12.52 -10.14
N THR A 130 -6.74 -13.36 -9.36
CA THR A 130 -6.72 -13.29 -7.89
C THR A 130 -5.33 -13.55 -7.35
N GLY A 131 -4.64 -14.56 -7.87
CA GLY A 131 -3.25 -14.85 -7.52
C GLY A 131 -2.31 -13.68 -7.81
N GLN A 132 -2.50 -12.98 -8.94
CA GLN A 132 -1.74 -11.79 -9.27
C GLN A 132 -2.01 -10.63 -8.30
N GLY A 133 -3.26 -10.46 -7.85
CA GLY A 133 -3.61 -9.48 -6.83
C GLY A 133 -2.88 -9.72 -5.50
N LEU A 134 -2.87 -10.98 -5.06
CA LEU A 134 -2.14 -11.40 -3.85
C LEU A 134 -0.63 -11.21 -4.00
N LEU A 135 -0.05 -11.62 -5.14
CA LEU A 135 1.37 -11.41 -5.43
C LEU A 135 1.75 -9.91 -5.42
N ASN A 136 0.91 -9.06 -6.01
CA ASN A 136 1.15 -7.62 -6.07
C ASN A 136 1.24 -6.97 -4.69
N TYR A 137 0.55 -7.51 -3.67
CA TYR A 137 0.70 -7.03 -2.30
C TYR A 137 2.15 -7.17 -1.81
N PHE A 138 2.74 -8.37 -1.99
CA PHE A 138 4.12 -8.66 -1.59
C PHE A 138 5.13 -7.82 -2.38
N LEU A 139 4.91 -7.68 -3.70
CA LEU A 139 5.77 -6.86 -4.55
C LEU A 139 5.79 -5.39 -4.10
N ARG A 140 4.64 -4.85 -3.67
CA ARG A 140 4.55 -3.47 -3.17
C ARG A 140 5.18 -3.32 -1.80
N ALA A 141 4.96 -4.27 -0.89
CA ALA A 141 5.59 -4.29 0.43
C ALA A 141 7.13 -4.31 0.31
N MET A 142 7.68 -5.16 -0.57
CA MET A 142 9.13 -5.19 -0.84
C MET A 142 9.64 -3.89 -1.47
N ASN A 143 8.94 -3.36 -2.48
CA ASN A 143 9.39 -2.16 -3.19
C ASN A 143 9.44 -0.92 -2.29
N CYS A 144 8.52 -0.81 -1.31
CA CYS A 144 8.57 0.28 -0.34
C CYS A 144 9.54 0.03 0.83
N GLY A 145 10.12 -1.17 0.93
CA GLY A 145 11.04 -1.56 1.99
C GLY A 145 10.38 -1.98 3.31
N ALA A 146 9.05 -2.19 3.31
CA ALA A 146 8.32 -2.69 4.48
C ALA A 146 8.57 -4.18 4.74
N MET A 147 9.12 -4.89 3.76
CA MET A 147 9.42 -6.32 3.83
C MET A 147 10.67 -6.62 3.02
N THR A 148 11.53 -7.49 3.55
CA THR A 148 12.71 -7.99 2.84
C THR A 148 12.37 -9.12 1.88
N GLU A 149 13.25 -9.42 0.93
CA GLU A 149 13.09 -10.58 0.04
C GLU A 149 13.03 -11.90 0.83
N SER A 150 13.78 -12.01 1.94
CA SER A 150 13.79 -13.21 2.78
C SER A 150 12.45 -13.43 3.47
N GLU A 151 11.90 -12.40 4.11
CA GLU A 151 10.57 -12.45 4.73
C GLU A 151 9.50 -12.74 3.69
N ALA A 152 9.60 -12.15 2.49
CA ALA A 152 8.66 -12.40 1.41
C ALA A 152 8.64 -13.88 0.99
N VAL A 153 9.80 -14.53 0.88
CA VAL A 153 9.91 -15.97 0.56
C VAL A 153 9.30 -16.82 1.67
N GLU A 154 9.70 -16.56 2.92
CA GLU A 154 9.22 -17.29 4.09
C GLU A 154 7.68 -17.21 4.22
N MET A 155 7.13 -16.02 4.03
CA MET A 155 5.71 -15.78 4.26
C MET A 155 4.82 -16.14 3.06
N SER A 156 5.30 -16.00 1.81
CA SER A 156 4.46 -16.29 0.64
C SER A 156 4.38 -17.76 0.24
N GLY A 157 5.38 -18.57 0.59
CA GLY A 157 5.54 -19.93 0.04
C GLY A 157 5.97 -19.95 -1.43
N LEU A 158 6.45 -18.81 -1.95
CA LEU A 158 7.05 -18.67 -3.27
C LEU A 158 8.57 -18.59 -3.16
N THR A 159 9.27 -19.03 -4.20
CA THR A 159 10.71 -18.83 -4.31
C THR A 159 11.03 -17.38 -4.66
N LEU A 160 12.28 -16.98 -4.43
CA LEU A 160 12.73 -15.64 -4.81
C LEU A 160 12.63 -15.38 -6.31
N GLU A 161 12.89 -16.40 -7.13
CA GLU A 161 12.78 -16.32 -8.59
C GLU A 161 11.33 -16.07 -9.02
N GLU A 162 10.37 -16.76 -8.40
CA GLU A 162 8.94 -16.60 -8.68
C GLU A 162 8.44 -15.19 -8.31
N LEU A 163 8.87 -14.68 -7.14
CA LEU A 163 8.59 -13.31 -6.71
C LEU A 163 9.16 -12.30 -7.72
N ARG A 164 10.42 -12.46 -8.14
CA ARG A 164 11.07 -11.58 -9.12
C ARG A 164 10.48 -11.71 -10.53
N GLY A 165 9.86 -12.84 -10.86
CA GLY A 165 9.12 -13.05 -12.10
C GLY A 165 7.84 -12.21 -12.20
N ARG A 166 7.31 -11.72 -11.07
CA ARG A 166 6.19 -10.76 -10.94
C ARG A 166 4.88 -11.18 -11.64
N SER A 167 4.76 -12.43 -12.06
CA SER A 167 3.64 -12.94 -12.84
C SER A 167 3.15 -14.26 -12.27
N PHE A 168 1.97 -14.23 -11.64
CA PHE A 168 1.39 -15.43 -11.05
C PHE A 168 1.05 -16.49 -12.11
N ALA A 169 0.60 -16.07 -13.29
CA ALA A 169 0.36 -16.98 -14.41
C ALA A 169 1.64 -17.73 -14.85
N ARG A 170 2.81 -17.07 -14.82
CA ARG A 170 4.10 -17.73 -15.10
C ARG A 170 4.50 -18.70 -14.00
N ILE A 171 4.22 -18.37 -12.74
CA ILE A 171 4.44 -19.26 -11.59
C ILE A 171 3.63 -20.54 -11.77
N LEU A 172 2.33 -20.43 -12.07
CA LEU A 172 1.48 -21.61 -12.31
C LEU A 172 2.00 -22.47 -13.46
N LYS A 173 2.37 -21.85 -14.58
CA LYS A 173 2.89 -22.56 -15.75
C LYS A 173 4.21 -23.27 -15.46
N ALA A 174 5.08 -22.72 -14.61
CA ALA A 174 6.35 -23.34 -14.25
C ALA A 174 6.21 -24.51 -13.25
N ARG A 175 5.09 -24.55 -12.51
CA ARG A 175 4.78 -25.58 -11.51
C ARG A 175 3.85 -26.69 -12.04
N SER A 176 3.37 -26.57 -13.29
CA SER A 176 2.52 -27.55 -13.98
C SER A 176 3.34 -28.42 -14.90
#